data_AF-A0A7L0XK70-F1
#
_entry.id   AF-A0A7L0XK70-F1
#
_cell.length_a   1.000
_cell.length_b   1.000
_cell.length_c   1.000
_cell.angle_alpha   90.00
_cell.angle_beta   90.00
_cell.angle_gamma   90.00
#
_symmetry.space_group_name_H-M   'P 1'
#
loop_
_entity.id
_entity.type
_entity.pdbx_description
1 polymer ?
#
loop_
_entity_poly.entity_id
_entity_poly.type
_entity_poly.pdbx_seq_one_letter_code
_entity_poly.pdbx_strand_id
1 'polypeptide(L)' 'MPLDHRRLCGPEESQPPALWAALAAGDEDEEGAGAAPRDPCSLRPLFARAGLLSQAQG' A
#
# COMPACT_ATOMS: atom_id res chain seq x y z
N MET A 1 -1.27 3.40 19.60
CA MET A 1 0.13 3.01 19.92
C MET A 1 0.41 3.48 21.33
N PRO A 2 0.92 2.64 22.25
CA PRO A 2 1.43 3.15 23.53
C PRO A 2 2.41 4.30 23.24
N LEU A 3 2.37 5.37 24.05
CA LEU A 3 3.07 6.63 23.80
C LEU A 3 4.55 6.37 23.43
N ASP A 4 4.88 6.45 22.14
CA ASP A 4 6.24 6.26 21.66
C ASP A 4 7.00 7.58 21.85
N HIS A 5 7.75 7.67 22.94
CA HIS A 5 8.55 8.84 23.27
C HIS A 5 9.79 9.03 22.36
N ARG A 6 10.04 8.14 21.39
CA ARG A 6 11.19 8.23 20.47
C ARG A 6 10.82 8.74 19.08
N ARG A 7 9.53 8.90 18.79
CA ARG A 7 9.04 9.40 17.50
C ARG A 7 8.28 10.70 17.70
N LEU A 8 8.08 11.41 16.60
CA LEU A 8 7.12 12.51 16.60
C LEU A 8 5.72 11.93 16.80
N CYS A 9 5.08 12.32 17.89
CA CYS A 9 3.70 11.94 18.17
C CYS A 9 2.78 12.74 17.25
N GLY A 10 2.20 12.08 16.25
CA GLY A 10 1.04 12.58 15.53
C GLY A 10 -0.21 12.65 16.43
N PRO A 11 -1.39 12.95 15.85
CA PRO A 11 -2.63 12.85 16.60
C PRO A 11 -2.84 11.43 17.14
N GLU A 12 -3.56 11.31 18.26
CA GLU A 12 -3.89 10.02 18.87
C GLU A 12 -4.66 9.12 17.89
N GLU A 13 -5.52 9.73 17.08
CA GLU A 13 -6.30 9.07 16.04
C GLU A 13 -6.05 9.72 14.67
N SER A 14 -5.87 8.90 13.65
CA SER A 14 -5.90 9.32 12.24
C SER A 14 -6.53 8.20 11.42
N GLN A 15 -7.66 8.50 10.80
CA GLN A 15 -8.39 7.55 9.97
C GLN A 15 -7.98 7.74 8.49
N PRO A 16 -7.65 6.68 7.74
CA PRO A 16 -7.23 6.79 6.34
C PRO A 16 -8.41 7.12 5.41
N PRO A 17 -8.20 7.95 4.36
CA PRO A 17 -9.27 8.43 3.48
C PRO A 17 -10.07 7.32 2.79
N ALA A 18 -9.47 6.15 2.57
CA ALA A 18 -10.10 5.00 1.91
C ALA A 18 -11.37 4.52 2.63
N LEU A 19 -11.48 4.69 3.95
CA LEU A 19 -12.66 4.30 4.72
C LEU A 19 -13.92 5.10 4.34
N TRP A 20 -13.74 6.32 3.83
CA TRP A 20 -14.84 7.16 3.38
C TRP A 20 -14.95 7.24 1.86
N ALA A 21 -13.91 6.82 1.12
CA ALA A 21 -13.97 6.72 -0.34
C ALA A 21 -15.00 5.67 -0.79
N ALA A 22 -15.03 4.50 -0.13
CA ALA A 22 -16.03 3.46 -0.38
C ALA A 22 -17.48 3.90 -0.03
N LEU A 23 -17.64 4.91 0.83
CA LEU A 23 -18.95 5.50 1.15
C LEU A 23 -19.39 6.56 0.11
N ALA A 24 -18.45 7.15 -0.64
CA ALA A 24 -18.72 8.11 -1.70
C ALA A 24 -18.91 7.44 -3.07
N ALA A 25 -18.34 6.25 -3.26
CA ALA A 25 -18.62 5.35 -4.37
C ALA A 25 -19.90 4.56 -4.05
N GLY A 26 -21.06 5.18 -4.22
CA GLY A 26 -22.33 4.46 -4.09
C GLY A 26 -22.37 3.25 -5.03
N ASP A 27 -22.56 2.05 -4.50
CA ASP A 27 -22.93 0.80 -5.19
C ASP A 27 -22.27 0.57 -6.57
N GLU A 28 -21.00 0.92 -6.72
CA GLU A 28 -20.16 0.39 -7.78
C GLU A 28 -19.05 -0.40 -7.12
N ASP A 29 -19.35 -1.68 -6.88
CA ASP A 29 -18.45 -2.77 -6.50
C ASP A 29 -16.96 -2.44 -6.63
N GLU A 30 -16.38 -1.82 -5.60
CA GLU A 30 -14.94 -1.85 -5.33
C GLU A 30 -14.56 -3.22 -4.72
N GLU A 31 -15.22 -4.30 -5.13
CA GLU A 31 -14.57 -5.62 -5.23
C GLU A 31 -13.56 -5.53 -6.39
N GLY A 32 -12.44 -4.85 -6.08
CA GLY A 32 -11.44 -4.35 -7.00
C GLY A 32 -11.47 -4.97 -8.38
N ALA A 33 -12.19 -4.32 -9.32
CA ALA A 33 -12.32 -4.68 -10.73
C ALA A 33 -11.92 -6.13 -10.98
N GLY A 34 -12.75 -7.08 -10.51
CA GLY A 34 -12.44 -8.51 -10.40
C GLY A 34 -11.43 -8.94 -11.44
N ALA A 35 -10.19 -9.19 -11.00
CA ALA A 35 -9.05 -9.26 -11.89
C ALA A 35 -9.37 -10.20 -13.06
N ALA A 36 -9.41 -9.64 -14.27
CA ALA A 36 -9.67 -10.41 -15.48
C ALA A 36 -8.80 -11.67 -15.49
N PRO A 37 -9.31 -12.82 -16.01
CA PRO A 37 -8.62 -14.09 -15.92
C PRO A 37 -7.19 -13.94 -16.45
N ARG A 38 -6.22 -14.04 -15.53
CA ARG A 38 -4.81 -13.87 -15.82
C ARG A 38 -4.20 -15.25 -16.09
N ASP A 39 -3.27 -15.32 -17.03
CA ASP A 39 -2.52 -16.55 -17.25
C ASP A 39 -1.78 -16.94 -15.96
N PRO A 40 -2.03 -18.14 -15.40
CA PRO A 40 -1.42 -18.59 -14.15
C PRO A 40 0.11 -18.68 -14.23
N CYS A 41 0.67 -18.78 -15.44
CA CYS A 41 2.12 -18.81 -15.68
C CYS A 41 2.70 -17.43 -16.02
N SER A 42 1.87 -16.38 -16.12
CA SER A 42 2.35 -15.04 -16.47
C SER A 42 3.10 -14.38 -15.31
N LEU A 43 4.34 -14.00 -15.56
CA LEU A 43 5.14 -13.24 -14.60
C LEU A 43 4.93 -11.74 -14.80
N ARG A 44 4.93 -10.97 -13.71
CA ARG A 44 4.96 -9.49 -13.79
C ARG A 44 6.35 -9.05 -14.29
N PRO A 45 6.44 -7.99 -15.11
CA PRO A 45 7.73 -7.45 -15.52
C PRO A 45 8.56 -7.08 -14.27
N LEU A 46 9.79 -7.58 -14.22
CA LEU A 46 10.70 -7.36 -13.11
C LEU A 46 11.57 -6.13 -13.38
N PHE A 47 11.63 -5.23 -12.41
CA PHE A 47 12.63 -4.16 -12.38
C PHE A 47 13.65 -4.47 -11.27
N ALA A 48 14.87 -4.86 -11.66
CA ALA A 48 15.92 -5.26 -10.73
C ALA A 48 17.13 -4.32 -10.84
N ARG A 49 17.59 -3.80 -9.69
CA ARG A 49 18.82 -3.00 -9.53
C ARG A 49 19.53 -3.40 -8.24
N ALA A 50 20.85 -3.51 -8.27
CA ALA A 50 21.70 -3.86 -7.12
C ALA A 50 22.68 -2.72 -6.79
N GLY A 51 23.15 -2.64 -5.54
CA GLY A 51 24.08 -1.59 -5.11
C GLY A 51 23.49 -0.18 -5.07
N LEU A 52 22.18 -0.05 -4.81
CA LEU A 52 21.50 1.25 -4.79
C LEU A 52 21.98 2.14 -3.63
N LEU A 53 22.29 1.53 -2.49
CA LEU A 53 22.60 2.24 -1.26
C LEU A 53 24.11 2.34 -1.09
N SER A 54 24.63 3.57 -1.03
CA SER A 54 26.06 3.81 -0.83
C SER A 54 26.55 3.47 0.58
N GLN A 55 25.64 3.34 1.54
CA GLN A 55 25.95 3.08 2.96
C GLN A 55 25.91 1.58 3.29
N ALA A 56 25.55 0.73 2.33
CA ALA A 56 25.52 -0.71 2.51
C ALA A 56 26.63 -1.34 1.66
N GLN A 57 27.08 -2.54 2.06
CA GLN A 57 28.13 -3.27 1.36
C GLN A 57 27.66 -3.85 0.01
N GLY A 58 26.34 -3.94 -0.23
CA GLY A 58 25.74 -4.43 -1.47
C GLY A 58 24.22 -4.34 -1.46
#